data_AF-A0A438PU06-F1
#
_entry.id   AF-A0A438PU06-F1
#
_cell.length_a   1.000
_cell.length_b   1.000
_cell.length_c   1.000
_cell.angle_alpha   90.00
_cell.angle_beta   90.00
_cell.angle_gamma   90.00
#
_symmetry.space_group_name_H-M   'P 1'
#
loop_
_entity.id
_entity.type
_entity.pdbx_description
1 polymer ?
#
loop_
_entity_poly.entity_id
_entity_poly.type
_entity_poly.pdbx_seq_one_letter_code
_entity_poly.pdbx_strand_id
1 'polypeptide(L)'
;MGSIKDIIQVYNSVVKDIDKDAHGQDSRAYGGVIRSTKGKLQEYISEEIVKIAWQNIGAKADRLEINSNKIKIPIKDSYIENIANQQVKEYILEHKKDYYYGLSVDKHVFMDNQLVMGIECKAYTENAMLKRILVDFHLLKTLYPNISCYLFQLESQLGGDYSALPETPLGSKPTHSIMSYFESVNLNIVTLLKGERDINQPIHKNFKPLEEENLNKTIKLMENELKVYL
;
A
#
# COMPACT_ATOMS: atom_id res chain seq x y z
N MET A 1 21.48 -2.02 -4.08
CA MET A 1 20.15 -2.04 -4.73
C MET A 1 19.94 -3.42 -5.29
N GLY A 2 18.80 -4.04 -5.00
CA GLY A 2 18.52 -5.40 -5.44
C GLY A 2 18.16 -5.47 -6.92
N SER A 3 18.57 -6.54 -7.57
CA SER A 3 18.00 -7.00 -8.83
C SER A 3 16.66 -7.70 -8.59
N ILE A 4 15.90 -7.95 -9.66
CA ILE A 4 14.67 -8.77 -9.59
C ILE A 4 14.95 -10.15 -8.97
N LYS A 5 16.12 -10.73 -9.24
CA LYS A 5 16.55 -12.01 -8.65
C LYS A 5 16.72 -11.91 -7.14
N ASP A 6 17.21 -10.78 -6.63
CA ASP A 6 17.38 -10.56 -5.19
C ASP A 6 16.01 -10.44 -4.50
N ILE A 7 15.03 -9.78 -5.12
CA ILE A 7 13.65 -9.71 -4.63
C ILE A 7 13.06 -11.12 -4.49
N ILE A 8 13.19 -11.94 -5.54
CA ILE A 8 12.68 -13.33 -5.55
C ILE A 8 13.41 -14.19 -4.51
N GLN A 9 14.72 -14.03 -4.36
CA GLN A 9 15.51 -14.77 -3.37
C GLN A 9 15.07 -14.43 -1.94
N VAL A 10 14.90 -13.14 -1.63
CA VAL A 10 14.42 -12.69 -0.31
C VAL A 10 13.00 -13.21 -0.07
N TYR A 11 12.10 -13.10 -1.04
CA TYR A 11 10.75 -13.66 -0.95
C TYR A 11 10.78 -15.16 -0.60
N ASN A 12 11.56 -15.94 -1.36
CA ASN A 12 11.66 -17.39 -1.16
C ASN A 12 12.27 -17.76 0.19
N SER A 13 13.29 -17.05 0.65
CA SER A 13 13.89 -17.29 1.98
C SER A 13 12.86 -17.00 3.07
N VAL A 14 12.25 -15.82 3.05
CA VAL A 14 11.31 -15.41 4.09
C VAL A 14 10.11 -16.36 4.16
N VAL A 15 9.50 -16.72 3.03
CA VAL A 15 8.32 -17.61 3.04
C VAL A 15 8.67 -19.04 3.49
N LYS A 16 9.89 -19.52 3.25
CA LYS A 16 10.33 -20.84 3.74
C LYS A 16 10.65 -20.82 5.24
N ASP A 17 11.25 -19.75 5.74
CA ASP A 17 11.76 -19.68 7.11
C ASP A 17 10.71 -19.17 8.13
N ILE A 18 9.67 -18.47 7.67
CA ILE A 18 8.65 -17.83 8.51
C ILE A 18 7.96 -18.79 9.49
N ASP A 19 7.82 -20.05 9.10
CA ASP A 19 7.18 -21.06 9.93
C ASP A 19 8.05 -21.42 11.14
N LYS A 20 9.35 -21.62 10.91
CA LYS A 20 10.33 -21.89 11.96
C LYS A 20 10.46 -20.70 12.90
N ASP A 21 10.54 -19.50 12.36
CA ASP A 21 10.66 -18.27 13.15
C ASP A 21 9.43 -18.03 14.04
N ALA A 22 8.24 -18.33 13.53
CA ALA A 22 7.00 -18.16 14.29
C ALA A 22 6.84 -19.19 15.42
N HIS A 23 7.38 -20.40 15.28
CA HIS A 23 7.41 -21.39 16.37
C HIS A 23 8.50 -21.09 17.43
N GLY A 24 9.54 -20.35 17.07
CA GLY A 24 10.65 -19.99 17.96
C GLY A 24 10.44 -18.71 18.78
N GLN A 25 9.29 -18.04 18.67
CA GLN A 25 8.99 -16.81 19.42
C GLN A 25 7.99 -17.03 20.55
N ASP A 26 8.44 -16.80 21.79
CA ASP A 26 7.58 -16.89 22.99
C ASP A 26 6.78 -15.60 23.27
N SER A 27 7.19 -14.46 22.68
CA SER A 27 6.64 -13.13 23.03
C SER A 27 5.43 -12.69 22.21
N ARG A 28 5.12 -13.37 21.09
CA ARG A 28 4.01 -13.01 20.20
C ARG A 28 3.24 -14.24 19.77
N ALA A 29 1.92 -14.09 19.60
CA ALA A 29 1.10 -15.13 19.01
C ALA A 29 1.60 -15.47 17.59
N TYR A 30 1.72 -16.77 17.30
CA TYR A 30 2.20 -17.32 16.04
C TYR A 30 1.64 -16.61 14.78
N GLY A 31 0.31 -16.48 14.69
CA GLY A 31 -0.34 -15.80 13.56
C GLY A 31 0.02 -14.31 13.43
N GLY A 32 0.32 -13.64 14.54
CA GLY A 32 0.77 -12.25 14.56
C GLY A 32 2.19 -12.10 14.02
N VAL A 33 3.09 -13.04 14.32
CA VAL A 33 4.46 -13.08 13.75
C VAL A 33 4.39 -13.22 12.23
N ILE A 34 3.64 -14.21 11.74
CA ILE A 34 3.47 -14.47 10.30
C ILE A 34 2.93 -13.24 9.57
N ARG A 35 1.87 -12.63 10.09
CA ARG A 35 1.25 -11.45 9.47
C ARG A 35 2.25 -10.28 9.41
N SER A 36 2.98 -10.03 10.50
CA SER A 36 3.96 -8.95 10.55
C SER A 36 5.12 -9.18 9.59
N THR A 37 5.66 -10.40 9.52
CA THR A 37 6.76 -10.75 8.62
C THR A 37 6.34 -10.64 7.15
N LYS A 38 5.16 -11.15 6.77
CA LYS A 38 4.65 -10.97 5.40
C LYS A 38 4.34 -9.52 5.05
N GLY A 39 3.86 -8.72 6.00
CA GLY A 39 3.66 -7.27 5.81
C GLY A 39 4.98 -6.57 5.47
N LYS A 40 6.01 -6.77 6.31
CA LYS A 40 7.35 -6.22 6.07
C LYS A 40 7.98 -6.69 4.76
N LEU A 41 7.77 -7.96 4.41
CA LEU A 41 8.23 -8.50 3.13
C LEU A 41 7.58 -7.75 1.96
N GLN A 42 6.26 -7.51 2.02
CA GLN A 42 5.56 -6.79 0.97
C GLN A 42 6.00 -5.32 0.87
N GLU A 43 6.24 -4.66 2.00
CA GLU A 43 6.81 -3.31 2.04
C GLU A 43 8.19 -3.25 1.39
N TYR A 44 9.06 -4.23 1.68
CA TYR A 44 10.39 -4.33 1.08
C TYR A 44 10.30 -4.53 -0.44
N ILE A 45 9.49 -5.49 -0.90
CA ILE A 45 9.32 -5.78 -2.33
C ILE A 45 8.83 -4.53 -3.07
N SER A 46 7.84 -3.83 -2.50
CA SER A 46 7.27 -2.61 -3.11
C SER A 46 8.31 -1.50 -3.23
N GLU A 47 9.13 -1.30 -2.20
CA GLU A 47 10.20 -0.31 -2.22
C GLU A 47 11.28 -0.63 -3.26
N GLU A 48 11.71 -1.89 -3.38
CA GLU A 48 12.70 -2.28 -4.38
C GLU A 48 12.14 -2.18 -5.80
N ILE A 49 10.86 -2.50 -6.03
CA ILE A 49 10.20 -2.29 -7.34
C ILE A 49 10.29 -0.82 -7.77
N VAL A 50 9.97 0.12 -6.88
CA VAL A 50 10.03 1.57 -7.17
C VAL A 50 11.47 2.01 -7.45
N LYS A 51 12.44 1.56 -6.65
CA LYS A 51 13.86 1.89 -6.87
C LYS A 51 14.39 1.37 -8.19
N ILE A 52 14.08 0.12 -8.55
CA ILE A 52 14.49 -0.47 -9.84
C ILE A 52 13.85 0.31 -10.98
N ALA A 53 12.55 0.61 -10.91
CA ALA A 53 11.86 1.39 -11.93
C ALA A 53 12.48 2.77 -12.14
N TRP A 54 12.78 3.49 -11.05
CA TRP A 54 13.43 4.80 -11.10
C TRP A 54 14.82 4.75 -11.74
N GLN A 55 15.60 3.71 -11.42
CA GLN A 55 16.90 3.48 -12.02
C GLN A 55 16.79 3.15 -13.52
N ASN A 56 15.85 2.28 -13.92
CA ASN A 56 15.69 1.82 -15.30
C ASN A 56 15.37 2.97 -16.27
N ILE A 57 14.68 4.01 -15.80
CA ILE A 57 14.39 5.20 -16.60
C ILE A 57 15.56 6.21 -16.65
N GLY A 58 16.72 5.87 -16.08
CA GLY A 58 17.94 6.69 -16.13
C GLY A 58 17.95 7.87 -15.17
N ALA A 59 17.08 7.88 -14.17
CA ALA A 59 16.97 8.98 -13.22
C ALA A 59 18.06 8.95 -12.14
N LYS A 60 18.33 10.10 -11.52
CA LYS A 60 19.29 10.21 -10.43
C LYS A 60 18.69 9.72 -9.11
N ALA A 61 19.41 8.86 -8.39
CA ALA A 61 18.93 8.24 -7.17
C ALA A 61 18.67 9.23 -6.02
N ASP A 62 19.38 10.37 -5.99
CA ASP A 62 19.26 11.42 -4.97
C ASP A 62 17.96 12.25 -5.06
N ARG A 63 17.24 12.16 -6.19
CA ARG A 63 15.93 12.80 -6.37
C ARG A 63 14.77 12.00 -5.78
N LEU A 64 14.99 10.71 -5.51
CA LEU A 64 13.97 9.79 -5.00
C LEU A 64 14.10 9.67 -3.48
N GLU A 65 13.02 9.94 -2.76
CA GLU A 65 12.88 9.62 -1.35
C GLU A 65 11.67 8.71 -1.14
N ILE A 66 11.83 7.65 -0.33
CA ILE A 66 10.73 6.78 0.08
C ILE A 66 10.71 6.73 1.60
N ASN A 67 9.58 7.12 2.22
CA ASN A 67 9.40 7.10 3.67
C ASN A 67 7.97 6.70 4.05
N SER A 68 7.65 6.68 5.34
CA SER A 68 6.29 6.49 5.88
C SER A 68 6.02 7.48 7.03
N ASN A 69 6.50 8.71 6.84
CA ASN A 69 6.34 9.76 7.83
C ASN A 69 4.88 10.20 7.93
N LYS A 70 4.38 10.42 9.15
CA LYS A 70 3.02 10.87 9.38
C LYS A 70 2.78 12.27 8.82
N ILE A 71 1.78 12.38 7.96
CA ILE A 71 1.24 13.62 7.40
C ILE A 71 0.08 14.08 8.27
N LYS A 72 0.09 15.35 8.68
CA LYS A 72 -0.97 15.94 9.52
C LYS A 72 -2.15 16.35 8.66
N ILE A 73 -3.27 15.64 8.78
CA ILE A 73 -4.55 16.03 8.18
C ILE A 73 -5.27 16.98 9.16
N PRO A 74 -5.42 18.27 8.82
CA PRO A 74 -6.03 19.23 9.73
C PRO A 74 -7.55 19.00 9.87
N ILE A 75 -8.11 19.41 10.99
CA ILE A 75 -9.56 19.51 11.17
C ILE A 75 -10.17 20.49 10.13
N LYS A 76 -11.35 20.14 9.59
CA LYS A 76 -12.07 20.98 8.62
C LYS A 76 -12.84 22.08 9.33
N ASP A 77 -12.77 23.30 8.79
CA ASP A 77 -13.57 24.43 9.28
C ASP A 77 -15.07 24.16 9.21
N SER A 78 -15.54 23.55 8.11
CA SER A 78 -16.94 23.16 7.96
C SER A 78 -17.41 22.15 9.02
N TYR A 79 -16.52 21.31 9.57
CA TYR A 79 -16.89 20.45 10.69
C TYR A 79 -17.09 21.27 11.96
N ILE A 80 -16.15 22.18 12.27
CA ILE A 80 -16.20 23.05 13.45
C ILE A 80 -17.46 23.93 13.43
N GLU A 81 -17.81 24.47 12.27
CA GLU A 81 -18.99 25.31 12.08
C GLU A 81 -20.29 24.61 12.49
N ASN A 82 -20.38 23.30 12.22
CA ASN A 82 -21.54 22.44 12.46
C ASN A 82 -21.59 21.82 13.87
N ILE A 83 -20.62 22.10 14.74
CA ILE A 83 -20.65 21.62 16.13
C ILE A 83 -21.76 22.36 16.89
N ALA A 84 -22.77 21.61 17.31
CA ALA A 84 -23.93 22.16 18.03
C ALA A 84 -23.56 22.67 19.45
N ASN A 85 -22.57 22.05 20.09
CA ASN A 85 -22.13 22.48 21.41
C ASN A 85 -21.15 23.66 21.30
N GLN A 86 -21.61 24.85 21.72
CA GLN A 86 -20.84 26.09 21.61
C GLN A 86 -19.51 26.05 22.39
N GLN A 87 -19.49 25.45 23.58
CA GLN A 87 -18.26 25.33 24.38
C GLN A 87 -17.21 24.47 23.67
N VAL A 88 -17.62 23.36 23.06
CA VAL A 88 -16.72 22.50 22.26
C VAL A 88 -16.21 23.24 21.03
N LYS A 89 -17.08 23.98 20.34
CA LYS A 89 -16.73 24.77 19.17
C LYS A 89 -15.68 25.84 19.48
N GLU A 90 -15.90 26.62 20.54
CA GLU A 90 -14.98 27.67 20.99
C GLU A 90 -13.62 27.08 21.40
N TYR A 91 -13.63 26.00 22.18
CA TYR A 91 -12.40 25.33 22.61
C TYR A 91 -11.57 24.83 21.41
N ILE A 92 -12.22 24.21 20.42
CA ILE A 92 -11.54 23.73 19.20
C ILE A 92 -11.01 24.91 18.39
N LEU A 93 -11.73 26.02 18.28
CA LEU A 93 -11.27 27.20 17.54
C LEU A 93 -10.02 27.81 18.17
N GLU A 94 -9.96 27.89 19.50
CA GLU A 94 -8.79 28.39 20.25
C GLU A 94 -7.56 27.49 20.08
N HIS A 95 -7.76 26.17 19.96
CA HIS A 95 -6.69 25.16 19.89
C HIS A 95 -6.56 24.51 18.50
N LYS A 96 -7.08 25.15 17.44
CA LYS A 96 -7.28 24.52 16.12
C LYS A 96 -6.04 23.82 15.56
N LYS A 97 -4.84 24.35 15.80
CA LYS A 97 -3.56 23.79 15.32
C LYS A 97 -3.23 22.42 15.91
N ASP A 98 -3.78 22.10 17.08
CA ASP A 98 -3.56 20.83 17.78
C ASP A 98 -4.50 19.73 17.30
N TYR A 99 -5.60 20.10 16.63
CA TYR A 99 -6.58 19.17 16.07
C TYR A 99 -6.17 18.70 14.67
N TYR A 100 -5.38 17.62 14.64
CA TYR A 100 -5.04 16.93 13.40
C TYR A 100 -5.07 15.41 13.57
N TYR A 101 -5.26 14.70 12.46
CA TYR A 101 -5.06 13.27 12.36
C TYR A 101 -3.72 12.98 11.69
N GLY A 102 -2.83 12.24 12.35
CA GLY A 102 -1.54 11.83 11.78
C GLY A 102 -1.69 10.60 10.89
N LEU A 103 -1.81 10.82 9.59
CA LEU A 103 -2.01 9.79 8.57
C LEU A 103 -0.67 9.34 7.97
N SER A 104 -0.51 8.05 7.70
CA SER A 104 0.55 7.54 6.84
C SER A 104 0.04 6.30 6.11
N VAL A 105 0.48 6.12 4.86
CA VAL A 105 0.45 4.80 4.20
C VAL A 105 1.80 4.13 4.32
N ASP A 106 1.90 2.87 3.90
CA ASP A 106 3.11 2.04 4.06
C ASP A 106 4.34 2.62 3.31
N LYS A 107 4.15 3.24 2.13
CA LYS A 107 5.20 3.96 1.39
C LYS A 107 4.67 5.27 0.80
N HIS A 108 5.31 6.37 1.15
CA HIS A 108 5.21 7.65 0.47
C HIS A 108 6.43 7.80 -0.44
N VAL A 109 6.19 8.01 -1.73
CA VAL A 109 7.24 8.22 -2.73
C VAL A 109 7.29 9.70 -3.06
N PHE A 110 8.45 10.29 -2.85
CA PHE A 110 8.74 11.69 -3.11
C PHE A 110 9.74 11.81 -4.26
N MET A 111 9.49 12.80 -5.13
CA MET A 111 10.44 13.26 -6.15
C MET A 111 10.70 14.74 -5.91
N ASP A 112 11.97 15.11 -5.72
CA ASP A 112 12.38 16.50 -5.44
C ASP A 112 11.54 17.14 -4.30
N ASN A 113 11.36 16.38 -3.21
CA ASN A 113 10.56 16.73 -2.02
C ASN A 113 9.04 16.90 -2.26
N GLN A 114 8.52 16.55 -3.44
CA GLN A 114 7.09 16.52 -3.71
C GLN A 114 6.55 15.11 -3.55
N LEU A 115 5.49 14.94 -2.74
CA LEU A 115 4.79 13.65 -2.66
C LEU A 115 4.09 13.40 -3.99
N VAL A 116 4.50 12.35 -4.69
CA VAL A 116 3.94 11.99 -6.02
C VAL A 116 3.07 10.74 -5.96
N MET A 117 3.34 9.84 -5.02
CA MET A 117 2.66 8.56 -4.93
C MET A 117 2.59 8.07 -3.48
N GLY A 118 1.45 7.49 -3.12
CA GLY A 118 1.31 6.68 -1.91
C GLY A 118 1.00 5.22 -2.27
N ILE A 119 1.67 4.29 -1.59
CA ILE A 119 1.51 2.85 -1.77
C ILE A 119 1.16 2.23 -0.43
N GLU A 120 -0.01 1.60 -0.36
CA GLU A 120 -0.38 0.71 0.73
C GLU A 120 0.07 -0.73 0.40
N CYS A 121 0.71 -1.39 1.36
CA CYS A 121 1.29 -2.72 1.23
C CYS A 121 0.50 -3.75 2.04
N LYS A 122 0.04 -4.82 1.41
CA LYS A 122 -0.72 -5.87 2.11
C LYS A 122 -0.27 -7.28 1.71
N ALA A 123 -0.13 -8.18 2.67
CA ALA A 123 0.08 -9.59 2.33
C ALA A 123 -1.12 -10.17 1.55
N TYR A 124 -2.33 -9.73 1.90
CA TYR A 124 -3.52 -9.94 1.10
C TYR A 124 -4.54 -8.85 1.42
N THR A 125 -5.47 -8.58 0.51
CA THR A 125 -6.52 -7.58 0.74
C THR A 125 -7.91 -8.18 0.52
N GLU A 126 -8.78 -7.96 1.50
CA GLU A 126 -10.22 -8.18 1.40
C GLU A 126 -10.96 -6.83 1.30
N ASN A 127 -12.22 -6.83 0.88
CA ASN A 127 -13.01 -5.59 0.72
C ASN A 127 -13.15 -4.77 2.02
N ALA A 128 -13.09 -5.41 3.20
CA ALA A 128 -13.08 -4.69 4.47
C ALA A 128 -11.80 -3.86 4.68
N MET A 129 -10.64 -4.38 4.25
CA MET A 129 -9.37 -3.66 4.28
C MET A 129 -9.35 -2.57 3.21
N LEU A 130 -9.82 -2.87 2.00
CA LEU A 130 -9.91 -1.91 0.89
C LEU A 130 -10.63 -0.61 1.30
N LYS A 131 -11.74 -0.70 2.05
CA LYS A 131 -12.45 0.49 2.55
C LYS A 131 -11.56 1.42 3.38
N ARG A 132 -10.69 0.87 4.23
CA ARG A 132 -9.77 1.66 5.06
C ARG A 132 -8.73 2.35 4.20
N ILE A 133 -8.17 1.61 3.24
CA ILE A 133 -7.21 2.12 2.26
C ILE A 133 -7.80 3.29 1.47
N LEU A 134 -9.05 3.16 1.01
CA LEU A 134 -9.74 4.23 0.29
C LEU A 134 -10.01 5.45 1.17
N VAL A 135 -10.33 5.27 2.46
CA VAL A 135 -10.48 6.38 3.42
C VAL A 135 -9.14 7.09 3.62
N ASP A 136 -8.06 6.34 3.82
CA ASP A 136 -6.72 6.89 4.01
C ASP A 136 -6.30 7.72 2.78
N PHE A 137 -6.45 7.17 1.57
CA PHE A 137 -6.15 7.93 0.35
C PHE A 137 -7.11 9.11 0.13
N HIS A 138 -8.39 8.99 0.46
CA HIS A 138 -9.33 10.10 0.36
C HIS A 138 -8.92 11.27 1.26
N LEU A 139 -8.52 10.98 2.51
CA LEU A 139 -7.98 11.97 3.43
C LEU A 139 -6.67 12.58 2.91
N LEU A 140 -5.76 11.75 2.41
CA LEU A 140 -4.47 12.21 1.88
C LEU A 140 -4.65 13.15 0.68
N LYS A 141 -5.59 12.84 -0.23
CA LYS A 141 -5.92 13.67 -1.40
C LYS A 141 -6.58 15.01 -1.06
N THR A 142 -7.02 15.22 0.18
CA THR A 142 -7.45 16.57 0.63
C THR A 142 -6.28 17.55 0.69
N LEU A 143 -5.05 17.06 0.86
CA LEU A 143 -3.82 17.87 0.85
C LEU A 143 -3.05 17.71 -0.46
N TYR A 144 -3.05 16.51 -1.04
CA TYR A 144 -2.30 16.18 -2.24
C TYR A 144 -3.22 15.62 -3.33
N PRO A 145 -4.02 16.47 -4.01
CA PRO A 145 -5.08 16.00 -4.92
C PRO A 145 -4.57 15.22 -6.14
N ASN A 146 -3.30 15.40 -6.51
CA ASN A 146 -2.72 14.81 -7.73
C ASN A 146 -1.89 13.56 -7.48
N ILE A 147 -1.77 13.08 -6.24
CA ILE A 147 -0.97 11.88 -5.99
C ILE A 147 -1.61 10.65 -6.61
N SER A 148 -0.74 9.76 -7.08
CA SER A 148 -1.13 8.42 -7.50
C SER A 148 -1.28 7.52 -6.27
N CYS A 149 -2.38 6.76 -6.24
CA CYS A 149 -2.75 5.91 -5.11
C CYS A 149 -2.61 4.45 -5.53
N TYR A 150 -1.79 3.69 -4.83
CA TYR A 150 -1.55 2.27 -5.13
C TYR A 150 -1.84 1.38 -3.93
N LEU A 151 -2.37 0.21 -4.21
CA LEU A 151 -2.39 -0.93 -3.32
C LEU A 151 -1.51 -2.02 -3.92
N PHE A 152 -0.40 -2.31 -3.27
CA PHE A 152 0.47 -3.43 -3.61
C PHE A 152 0.17 -4.58 -2.67
N GLN A 153 -0.31 -5.69 -3.22
CA GLN A 153 -0.60 -6.90 -2.46
C GLN A 153 0.15 -8.13 -2.96
N LEU A 154 0.54 -9.02 -2.05
CA LEU A 154 1.04 -10.34 -2.46
C LEU A 154 -0.11 -11.16 -3.06
N GLU A 155 -1.16 -11.41 -2.30
CA GLU A 155 -2.32 -12.20 -2.72
C GLU A 155 -3.58 -11.34 -2.77
N SER A 156 -4.56 -11.70 -3.60
CA SER A 156 -5.88 -11.05 -3.57
C SER A 156 -6.89 -11.90 -2.79
N GLN A 157 -7.79 -11.22 -2.07
CA GLN A 157 -9.06 -11.76 -1.55
C GLN A 157 -10.21 -10.78 -1.89
N LEU A 158 -10.04 -10.03 -2.98
CA LEU A 158 -11.01 -9.06 -3.47
C LEU A 158 -12.07 -9.71 -4.38
N GLY A 159 -11.92 -10.99 -4.72
CA GLY A 159 -12.69 -11.68 -5.75
C GLY A 159 -12.34 -11.23 -7.17
N GLY A 160 -13.20 -11.54 -8.15
CA GLY A 160 -13.00 -11.13 -9.54
C GLY A 160 -11.77 -11.79 -10.17
N ASP A 161 -11.06 -11.05 -11.02
CA ASP A 161 -9.87 -11.54 -11.75
C ASP A 161 -8.53 -11.03 -11.20
N TYR A 162 -8.51 -10.30 -10.08
CA TYR A 162 -7.28 -9.76 -9.48
C TYR A 162 -6.21 -10.82 -9.18
N SER A 163 -6.61 -12.05 -8.89
CA SER A 163 -5.70 -13.16 -8.60
C SER A 163 -5.29 -13.96 -9.85
N ALA A 164 -5.94 -13.72 -10.99
CA ALA A 164 -5.61 -14.36 -12.27
C ALA A 164 -4.43 -13.66 -12.98
N LEU A 165 -4.06 -12.46 -12.52
CA LEU A 165 -3.00 -11.62 -13.07
C LEU A 165 -3.18 -11.30 -14.57
N PRO A 166 -4.37 -10.84 -15.02
CA PRO A 166 -4.54 -10.36 -16.38
C PRO A 166 -3.71 -9.08 -16.60
N GLU A 167 -3.44 -8.73 -17.85
CA GLU A 167 -2.76 -7.47 -18.20
C GLU A 167 -3.56 -6.25 -17.75
N THR A 168 -4.90 -6.32 -17.82
CA THR A 168 -5.81 -5.29 -17.31
C THR A 168 -6.91 -5.96 -16.48
N PRO A 169 -6.85 -5.90 -15.14
CA PRO A 169 -7.87 -6.47 -14.27
C PRO A 169 -9.22 -5.79 -14.46
N LEU A 170 -10.26 -6.58 -14.72
CA LEU A 170 -11.65 -6.11 -14.69
C LEU A 170 -12.15 -5.92 -13.25
N GLY A 171 -11.51 -6.58 -12.28
CA GLY A 171 -11.84 -6.52 -10.86
C GLY A 171 -13.10 -7.30 -10.49
N SER A 172 -13.63 -7.00 -9.31
CA SER A 172 -14.84 -7.64 -8.78
C SER A 172 -15.97 -6.64 -8.60
N LYS A 173 -17.23 -7.12 -8.70
CA LYS A 173 -18.40 -6.26 -8.50
C LYS A 173 -18.37 -5.56 -7.13
N PRO A 174 -18.13 -6.26 -6.00
CA PRO A 174 -18.07 -5.59 -4.69
C PRO A 174 -16.94 -4.56 -4.59
N THR A 175 -15.76 -4.83 -5.17
CA THR A 175 -14.64 -3.88 -5.16
C THR A 175 -15.00 -2.60 -5.91
N HIS A 176 -15.53 -2.70 -7.13
CA HIS A 176 -15.98 -1.53 -7.90
C HIS A 176 -17.13 -0.77 -7.22
N SER A 177 -18.10 -1.48 -6.65
CA SER A 177 -19.19 -0.85 -5.88
C SER A 177 -18.68 -0.05 -4.68
N ILE A 178 -17.57 -0.44 -4.05
CA ILE A 178 -16.99 0.31 -2.93
C ILE A 178 -16.19 1.51 -3.46
N MET A 179 -15.33 1.28 -4.47
CA MET A 179 -14.49 2.34 -5.05
C MET A 179 -15.31 3.49 -5.63
N SER A 180 -16.52 3.23 -6.14
CA SER A 180 -17.40 4.27 -6.67
C SER A 180 -17.82 5.33 -5.66
N TYR A 181 -17.72 5.07 -4.34
CA TYR A 181 -18.01 6.07 -3.31
C TYR A 181 -16.82 6.99 -3.00
N PHE A 182 -15.66 6.75 -3.62
CA PHE A 182 -14.42 7.51 -3.41
C PHE A 182 -13.95 8.09 -4.75
N GLU A 183 -14.78 8.90 -5.39
CA GLU A 183 -14.55 9.45 -6.74
C GLU A 183 -13.20 10.15 -6.91
N SER A 184 -12.69 10.79 -5.85
CA SER A 184 -11.38 11.44 -5.87
C SER A 184 -10.21 10.46 -5.87
N VAL A 185 -10.41 9.20 -5.48
CA VAL A 185 -9.36 8.19 -5.30
C VAL A 185 -9.36 7.22 -6.47
N ASN A 186 -8.48 7.45 -7.44
CA ASN A 186 -8.16 6.45 -8.44
C ASN A 186 -7.14 5.45 -7.86
N LEU A 187 -7.62 4.39 -7.23
CA LEU A 187 -6.77 3.37 -6.59
C LEU A 187 -6.34 2.31 -7.62
N ASN A 188 -5.04 2.21 -7.85
CA ASN A 188 -4.43 1.18 -8.70
C ASN A 188 -4.07 -0.04 -7.84
N ILE A 189 -4.63 -1.21 -8.18
CA ILE A 189 -4.43 -2.44 -7.41
C ILE A 189 -3.46 -3.36 -8.16
N VAL A 190 -2.34 -3.69 -7.52
CA VAL A 190 -1.29 -4.56 -8.05
C VAL A 190 -1.23 -5.83 -7.20
N THR A 191 -1.46 -6.99 -7.82
CA THR A 191 -1.32 -8.31 -7.18
C THR A 191 -0.05 -9.00 -7.67
N LEU A 192 0.79 -9.49 -6.76
CA LEU A 192 2.07 -10.08 -7.11
C LEU A 192 2.04 -11.61 -7.30
N LEU A 193 1.14 -12.32 -6.62
CA LEU A 193 1.06 -13.78 -6.62
C LEU A 193 -0.22 -14.26 -7.29
N LYS A 194 -0.09 -15.27 -8.14
CA LYS A 194 -1.21 -15.91 -8.83
C LYS A 194 -2.04 -16.77 -7.87
N GLY A 195 -3.35 -16.73 -8.04
CA GLY A 195 -4.32 -17.50 -7.25
C GLY A 195 -4.80 -16.76 -6.00
N GLU A 196 -6.06 -16.96 -5.65
CA GLU A 196 -6.71 -16.26 -4.55
C GLU A 196 -6.22 -16.77 -3.19
N ARG A 197 -6.31 -15.92 -2.15
CA ARG A 197 -5.97 -16.28 -0.77
C ARG A 197 -6.85 -17.44 -0.29
N ASP A 198 -6.24 -18.56 0.10
CA ASP A 198 -6.96 -19.71 0.67
C ASP A 198 -7.34 -19.48 2.13
N ILE A 199 -8.57 -19.06 2.39
CA ILE A 199 -9.06 -18.75 3.73
C ILE A 199 -9.04 -19.93 4.71
N ASN A 200 -8.98 -21.18 4.21
CA ASN A 200 -8.99 -22.38 5.05
C ASN A 200 -7.59 -22.74 5.58
N GLN A 201 -6.54 -22.09 5.08
CA GLN A 201 -5.15 -22.35 5.46
C GLN A 201 -4.50 -21.08 6.04
N PRO A 202 -3.52 -21.19 6.95
CA PRO A 202 -2.70 -20.06 7.36
C PRO A 202 -1.97 -19.43 6.15
N ILE A 203 -1.74 -18.12 6.21
CA ILE A 203 -1.29 -17.31 5.07
C ILE A 203 0.03 -17.81 4.45
N HIS A 204 0.91 -18.47 5.22
CA HIS A 204 2.21 -18.95 4.73
C HIS A 204 2.21 -20.43 4.29
N LYS A 205 1.19 -21.23 4.62
CA LYS A 205 1.22 -22.68 4.37
C LYS A 205 0.99 -23.07 2.92
N ASN A 206 0.38 -22.20 2.14
CA ASN A 206 0.25 -22.39 0.69
C ASN A 206 1.29 -21.53 -0.02
N PHE A 207 2.43 -22.12 -0.36
CA PHE A 207 3.47 -21.42 -1.09
C PHE A 207 3.01 -21.11 -2.52
N LYS A 208 3.11 -19.83 -2.90
CA LYS A 208 2.91 -19.35 -4.27
C LYS A 208 4.20 -18.73 -4.77
N PRO A 209 4.70 -19.08 -5.95
CA PRO A 209 5.92 -18.47 -6.47
C PRO A 209 5.69 -17.00 -6.82
N LEU A 210 6.67 -16.16 -6.52
CA LEU A 210 6.76 -14.80 -7.03
C LEU A 210 7.47 -14.85 -8.38
N GLU A 211 6.68 -14.81 -9.46
CA GLU A 211 7.19 -14.97 -10.81
C GLU A 211 7.91 -13.72 -11.31
N GLU A 212 9.09 -13.92 -11.92
CA GLU A 212 9.90 -12.84 -12.51
C GLU A 212 9.13 -12.04 -13.56
N GLU A 213 8.29 -12.69 -14.36
CA GLU A 213 7.44 -12.02 -15.34
C GLU A 213 6.51 -10.98 -14.69
N ASN A 214 5.93 -11.31 -13.54
CA ASN A 214 4.99 -10.41 -12.87
C ASN A 214 5.71 -9.23 -12.19
N LEU A 215 6.91 -9.46 -11.67
CA LEU A 215 7.77 -8.39 -11.19
C LEU A 215 8.18 -7.45 -12.32
N ASN A 216 8.58 -7.98 -13.48
CA ASN A 216 8.92 -7.17 -14.65
C ASN A 216 7.73 -6.31 -15.11
N LYS A 217 6.52 -6.87 -15.17
CA LYS A 217 5.30 -6.11 -15.50
C LYS A 217 5.05 -4.98 -14.51
N THR A 218 5.20 -5.26 -13.21
CA THR A 218 4.99 -4.27 -12.15
C THR A 218 6.04 -3.17 -12.18
N ILE A 219 7.31 -3.53 -12.41
CA ILE A 219 8.40 -2.56 -12.59
C ILE A 219 8.11 -1.69 -13.81
N LYS A 220 7.68 -2.27 -14.94
CA LYS A 220 7.34 -1.50 -16.14
C LYS A 220 6.17 -0.53 -15.90
N LEU A 221 5.16 -0.94 -15.14
CA LEU A 221 4.09 -0.05 -14.71
C LEU A 221 4.64 1.14 -13.92
N MET A 222 5.53 0.90 -12.96
CA MET A 222 6.15 1.97 -12.17
C MET A 222 7.09 2.84 -13.00
N GLU A 223 7.82 2.29 -13.96
CA GLU A 223 8.65 3.07 -14.89
C GLU A 223 7.78 4.08 -15.65
N ASN A 224 6.64 3.64 -16.19
CA ASN A 224 5.74 4.51 -16.94
C ASN A 224 5.14 5.61 -16.05
N GLU A 225 4.75 5.25 -14.83
CA GLU A 225 4.19 6.18 -13.84
C GLU A 225 5.21 7.24 -13.41
N LEU A 226 6.47 6.85 -13.22
CA LEU A 226 7.53 7.73 -12.74
C LEU A 226 8.20 8.55 -13.86
N LYS A 227 8.06 8.13 -15.12
CA LYS A 227 8.72 8.78 -16.28
C LYS A 227 8.37 10.25 -16.43
N VAL A 228 7.19 10.67 -15.98
CA VAL A 228 6.75 12.07 -16.06
C VAL A 228 7.55 13.01 -15.14
N TYR A 229 8.34 12.47 -14.20
CA TYR A 229 9.16 13.23 -13.25
C TYR A 229 10.64 13.30 -13.63
N LEU A 230 11.03 12.76 -14.79
CA LEU A 230 12.40 12.91 -15.31
C LEU A 230 12.71 14.36 -15.66
#